data_AF-A0AAN7HZL9-F1
#
_entry.id   AF-A0AAN7HZL9-F1
#
_cell.length_a   1.000
_cell.length_b   1.000
_cell.length_c   1.000
_cell.angle_alpha   90.00
_cell.angle_beta   90.00
_cell.angle_gamma   90.00
#
_symmetry.space_group_name_H-M   'P 1'
#
loop_
_entity.id
_entity.type
_entity.pdbx_description
1 polymer ?
#
loop_
_entity_poly.entity_id
_entity_poly.type
_entity_poly.pdbx_seq_one_letter_code
_entity_poly.pdbx_strand_id
1 'polypeptide(L)'
;MKLSHLAVHLQLSFLASLASAQSSNVTYNVIASPPTADMSVAVVVDNNTYRLKAPTIGDLLYSGSAPAAKNEYHYVILDSANQVNASEAFTRAPVLNESTTNEFFNRSISTHQLTYLPQVYEPARVIDRIDSNLHHLDQIPTIHIWGNQTAVDLLHKNQLEDLEFEFNLTYYGLSDVQHFEKVKVALSGRSSRVIPKLSYSLKMKTKGGDSLYGYKKLKLRALGMDPSYVRECVSYSTLKAIGIPASGFSYIRAFINQKPIGLYGLIETFQDPWTANEFGGGDANYKSGYLYQGQIAAPNQTVPVFSDLSYYGENTTLYSLGQYKIKAGTDKNETADDFKDLQEFTKFINDTTSNTTVDEWEKHLDTEIFTRAMAVENLLGFSDAYMTLLDNFYVYNDPKNPGRYIYIPADLDTTIGIALYELDYLLSGDYSKHPGFNLRPLTSKLFSNQIMLDHYQHVLLNLTQQLINPTTMYPFIDSVVKMIYTDIEWDQTLPGMGTFQLPNMDNMDPGAGGDGNSTTSFPPIFGPGFRTNWSDVPQTFDSSLNGPTNSTTMESVKGFIARKSANILAFYNKH
;
A
#
# COMPACT_ATOMS: atom_id res chain seq x y z
N MET A 1 -77.37 0.22 35.87
CA MET A 1 -78.20 -0.94 36.24
C MET A 1 -78.13 -1.94 35.08
N LYS A 2 -77.53 -3.11 35.33
CA LYS A 2 -77.64 -4.43 34.67
C LYS A 2 -77.85 -4.55 33.14
N LEU A 3 -76.78 -5.05 32.49
CA LEU A 3 -76.69 -6.31 31.70
C LEU A 3 -77.94 -6.87 31.01
N SER A 4 -77.81 -7.15 29.70
CA SER A 4 -78.11 -8.48 29.14
C SER A 4 -77.43 -8.69 27.78
N HIS A 5 -76.78 -9.85 27.65
CA HIS A 5 -76.05 -10.37 26.49
C HIS A 5 -76.92 -10.65 25.26
N LEU A 6 -76.31 -10.55 24.07
CA LEU A 6 -76.56 -11.52 22.99
C LEU A 6 -75.28 -11.70 22.16
N ALA A 7 -74.83 -12.95 22.08
CA ALA A 7 -73.63 -13.39 21.38
C ALA A 7 -73.85 -13.37 19.87
N VAL A 8 -72.91 -12.79 19.12
CA VAL A 8 -72.82 -12.92 17.66
C VAL A 8 -71.68 -13.88 17.35
N HIS A 9 -72.02 -15.02 16.74
CA HIS A 9 -71.06 -15.92 16.10
C HIS A 9 -70.45 -15.19 14.89
N LEU A 10 -69.16 -14.84 14.98
CA LEU A 10 -68.37 -14.51 13.82
C LEU A 10 -67.54 -15.76 13.46
N GLN A 11 -67.92 -16.43 12.38
CA GLN A 11 -67.12 -17.50 11.78
C GLN A 11 -65.77 -16.90 11.37
N LEU A 12 -64.69 -17.33 12.01
CA LEU A 12 -63.33 -17.12 11.49
C LEU A 12 -63.17 -18.02 10.26
N SER A 13 -63.35 -17.45 9.08
CA SER A 13 -62.87 -18.03 7.84
C SER A 13 -61.35 -17.94 7.84
N PHE A 14 -60.67 -19.04 8.21
CA PHE A 14 -59.25 -19.24 7.90
C PHE A 14 -59.10 -19.32 6.38
N LEU A 15 -58.94 -18.17 5.72
CA LEU A 15 -58.31 -18.11 4.41
C LEU A 15 -56.81 -18.29 4.64
N ALA A 16 -56.38 -19.54 4.69
CA ALA A 16 -55.00 -19.88 4.43
C ALA A 16 -54.72 -19.51 2.97
N SER A 17 -54.27 -18.28 2.74
CA SER A 17 -53.52 -17.97 1.53
C SER A 17 -52.22 -18.76 1.64
N LEU A 18 -52.21 -19.97 1.07
CA LEU A 18 -51.00 -20.59 0.57
C LEU A 18 -50.44 -19.61 -0.47
N ALA A 19 -49.64 -18.66 -0.01
CA ALA A 19 -48.67 -18.03 -0.89
C ALA A 19 -47.80 -19.20 -1.35
N SER A 20 -47.97 -19.61 -2.61
CA SER A 20 -46.97 -20.40 -3.30
C SER A 20 -45.67 -19.59 -3.19
N ALA A 21 -44.76 -20.01 -2.32
CA ALA A 21 -43.39 -19.55 -2.34
C ALA A 21 -42.82 -20.00 -3.68
N GLN A 22 -42.97 -19.15 -4.69
CA GLN A 22 -42.28 -19.30 -5.96
C GLN A 22 -40.80 -19.29 -5.59
N SER A 23 -40.10 -20.42 -5.76
CA SER A 23 -38.67 -20.47 -5.45
C SER A 23 -37.98 -19.51 -6.39
N SER A 24 -37.62 -18.33 -5.90
CA SER A 24 -36.78 -17.40 -6.65
C SER A 24 -35.44 -18.09 -6.82
N ASN A 25 -35.00 -18.23 -8.07
CA ASN A 25 -33.63 -18.62 -8.33
C ASN A 25 -32.71 -17.47 -7.93
N VAL A 26 -31.51 -17.82 -7.47
CA VAL A 26 -30.41 -16.91 -7.17
C VAL A 26 -29.29 -17.19 -8.18
N THR A 27 -28.62 -16.13 -8.64
CA THR A 27 -27.37 -16.24 -9.36
C THR A 27 -26.22 -16.32 -8.36
N TYR A 28 -25.56 -17.47 -8.30
CA TYR A 28 -24.40 -17.69 -7.44
C TYR A 28 -23.13 -17.37 -8.22
N ASN A 29 -22.25 -16.57 -7.62
CA ASN A 29 -20.99 -16.10 -8.20
C ASN A 29 -19.83 -16.43 -7.27
N VAL A 30 -18.84 -17.15 -7.78
CA VAL A 30 -17.63 -17.50 -7.04
C VAL A 30 -16.39 -17.34 -7.90
N ILE A 31 -15.39 -16.65 -7.36
CA ILE A 31 -14.03 -16.61 -7.87
C ILE A 31 -13.33 -17.87 -7.38
N ALA A 32 -12.93 -18.74 -8.29
CA ALA A 32 -12.28 -20.00 -8.00
C ALA A 32 -11.19 -20.28 -9.04
N SER A 33 -10.15 -21.00 -8.61
CA SER A 33 -9.12 -21.51 -9.51
C SER A 33 -9.01 -23.03 -9.35
N PRO A 34 -9.75 -23.81 -10.16
CA PRO A 34 -9.63 -25.25 -10.18
C PRO A 34 -8.19 -25.68 -10.51
N PRO A 35 -7.62 -26.68 -9.82
CA PRO A 35 -6.24 -27.15 -10.03
C PRO A 35 -5.90 -27.56 -11.47
N THR A 36 -6.89 -28.09 -12.21
CA THR A 36 -6.73 -28.52 -13.59
C THR A 36 -7.90 -28.06 -14.45
N ALA A 37 -7.66 -27.91 -15.76
CA ALA A 37 -8.64 -27.36 -16.69
C ALA A 37 -9.86 -28.26 -16.95
N ASP A 38 -9.79 -29.55 -16.60
CA ASP A 38 -10.90 -30.51 -16.70
C ASP A 38 -11.79 -30.55 -15.46
N MET A 39 -11.40 -29.86 -14.39
CA MET A 39 -12.24 -29.65 -13.20
C MET A 39 -13.28 -28.56 -13.45
N SER A 40 -14.39 -28.62 -12.72
CA SER A 40 -15.47 -27.64 -12.80
C SER A 40 -15.86 -27.11 -11.41
N VAL A 41 -16.58 -26.00 -11.37
CA VAL A 41 -17.04 -25.38 -10.13
C VAL A 41 -18.55 -25.55 -10.02
N ALA A 42 -19.03 -25.80 -8.81
CA ALA A 42 -20.46 -25.91 -8.52
C ALA A 42 -20.79 -25.24 -7.18
N VAL A 43 -22.07 -24.90 -7.01
CA VAL A 43 -22.65 -24.54 -5.72
C VAL A 43 -23.51 -25.70 -5.24
N VAL A 44 -23.38 -26.04 -3.95
CA VAL A 44 -24.27 -26.96 -3.26
C VAL A 44 -25.28 -26.12 -2.50
N VAL A 45 -26.57 -26.27 -2.83
CA VAL A 45 -27.69 -25.57 -2.17
C VAL A 45 -28.61 -26.59 -1.54
N ASP A 46 -28.78 -26.55 -0.21
CA ASP A 46 -29.59 -27.51 0.56
C ASP A 46 -29.36 -28.98 0.11
N ASN A 47 -28.10 -29.41 0.06
CA ASN A 47 -27.63 -30.73 -0.37
C ASN A 47 -27.77 -31.08 -1.87
N ASN A 48 -28.15 -30.13 -2.72
CA ASN A 48 -28.24 -30.33 -4.17
C ASN A 48 -27.13 -29.57 -4.89
N THR A 49 -26.42 -30.22 -5.82
CA THR A 49 -25.29 -29.64 -6.55
C THR A 49 -25.73 -29.03 -7.88
N TYR A 50 -25.38 -27.77 -8.11
CA TYR A 50 -25.66 -27.01 -9.33
C TYR A 50 -24.36 -26.49 -9.93
N ARG A 51 -24.10 -26.81 -11.20
CA ARG A 51 -22.86 -26.38 -11.87
C ARG A 51 -22.86 -24.88 -12.17
N LEU A 52 -21.70 -24.27 -11.97
CA LEU A 52 -21.40 -22.91 -12.36
C LEU A 52 -20.50 -22.92 -13.60
N LYS A 53 -20.51 -21.81 -14.36
CA LYS A 53 -19.74 -21.68 -15.60
C LYS A 53 -18.92 -20.41 -15.59
N ALA A 54 -17.69 -20.51 -16.06
CA ALA A 54 -16.87 -19.35 -16.39
C ALA A 54 -17.34 -18.72 -17.72
N PRO A 55 -17.33 -17.38 -17.86
CA PRO A 55 -17.68 -16.70 -19.11
C PRO A 55 -16.79 -17.11 -20.29
N THR A 56 -15.50 -17.28 -20.03
CA THR A 56 -14.49 -17.70 -21.00
C THR A 56 -13.50 -18.67 -20.38
N ILE A 57 -12.79 -19.43 -21.22
CA ILE A 57 -11.76 -20.37 -20.74
C ILE A 57 -10.63 -19.57 -20.07
N GLY A 58 -10.28 -19.93 -18.84
CA GLY A 58 -9.24 -19.26 -18.05
C GLY A 58 -9.74 -18.08 -17.21
N ASP A 59 -11.02 -17.73 -17.27
CA ASP A 59 -11.63 -16.81 -16.31
C ASP A 59 -11.68 -17.45 -14.91
N LEU A 60 -11.65 -16.63 -13.87
CA LEU A 60 -11.73 -17.09 -12.48
C LEU A 60 -13.14 -16.96 -11.91
N LEU A 61 -14.01 -16.15 -12.51
CA LEU A 61 -15.39 -16.00 -12.04
C LEU A 61 -16.28 -17.09 -12.62
N TYR A 62 -16.89 -17.90 -11.76
CA TYR A 62 -17.88 -18.90 -12.12
C TYR A 62 -19.26 -18.46 -11.64
N SER A 63 -20.22 -18.44 -12.55
CA SER A 63 -21.58 -17.98 -12.29
C SER A 63 -22.63 -19.01 -12.74
N GLY A 64 -23.77 -19.06 -12.05
CA GLY A 64 -24.86 -19.97 -12.41
C GLY A 64 -26.11 -19.76 -11.57
N SER A 65 -27.26 -20.17 -12.13
CA SER A 65 -28.56 -20.06 -11.48
C SER A 65 -28.90 -21.35 -10.73
N ALA A 66 -29.28 -21.23 -9.46
CA ALA A 66 -29.81 -22.32 -8.63
C ALA A 66 -30.96 -21.79 -7.74
N PRO A 67 -31.80 -22.64 -7.14
CA PRO A 67 -32.81 -22.19 -6.19
C PRO A 67 -32.20 -21.39 -5.04
N ALA A 68 -32.92 -20.41 -4.49
CA ALA A 68 -32.50 -19.78 -3.24
C ALA A 68 -32.37 -20.83 -2.12
N ALA A 69 -31.24 -20.80 -1.42
CA ALA A 69 -31.02 -21.65 -0.25
C ALA A 69 -32.09 -21.40 0.82
N LYS A 70 -32.61 -22.46 1.44
CA LYS A 70 -33.49 -22.37 2.60
C LYS A 70 -32.71 -22.39 3.90
N ASN A 71 -31.64 -23.19 3.96
CA ASN A 71 -30.82 -23.35 5.15
C ASN A 71 -29.39 -22.85 4.90
N GLU A 72 -28.75 -23.35 3.85
CA GLU A 72 -27.34 -23.05 3.58
C GLU A 72 -26.92 -23.36 2.14
N TYR A 73 -25.80 -22.76 1.74
CA TYR A 73 -25.07 -23.14 0.54
C TYR A 73 -23.55 -23.12 0.74
N HIS A 74 -22.80 -23.78 -0.11
CA HIS A 74 -21.34 -23.69 -0.17
C HIS A 74 -20.84 -24.03 -1.57
N TYR A 75 -19.61 -23.64 -1.89
CA TYR A 75 -19.00 -23.94 -3.18
C TYR A 75 -18.17 -25.23 -3.13
N VAL A 76 -18.11 -25.91 -4.27
CA VAL A 76 -17.29 -27.12 -4.47
C VAL A 76 -16.57 -27.06 -5.81
N ILE A 77 -15.39 -27.67 -5.86
CA ILE A 77 -14.66 -27.99 -7.08
C ILE A 77 -14.90 -29.48 -7.37
N LEU A 78 -15.38 -29.77 -8.57
CA LEU A 78 -15.68 -31.11 -9.06
C LEU A 78 -14.57 -31.60 -9.99
N ASP A 79 -14.20 -32.87 -9.87
CA ASP A 79 -13.31 -33.53 -10.83
C ASP A 79 -14.00 -33.81 -12.18
N SER A 80 -13.26 -34.37 -13.14
CA SER A 80 -13.80 -34.73 -14.46
C SER A 80 -14.84 -35.86 -14.43
N ALA A 81 -14.94 -36.61 -13.33
CA ALA A 81 -16.00 -37.59 -13.08
C ALA A 81 -17.21 -36.98 -12.32
N ASN A 82 -17.19 -35.67 -12.08
CA ASN A 82 -18.19 -34.91 -11.32
C ASN A 82 -18.31 -35.30 -9.84
N GLN A 83 -17.25 -35.85 -9.27
CA GLN A 83 -17.13 -36.07 -7.84
C GLN A 83 -16.52 -34.83 -7.17
N VAL A 84 -16.85 -34.60 -5.90
CA VAL A 84 -16.30 -33.48 -5.14
C VAL A 84 -14.80 -33.72 -4.92
N ASN A 85 -13.98 -32.90 -5.56
CA ASN A 85 -12.52 -32.87 -5.39
C ASN A 85 -12.13 -32.00 -4.18
N ALA A 86 -12.77 -30.84 -4.06
CA ALA A 86 -12.62 -29.94 -2.93
C ALA A 86 -13.96 -29.29 -2.58
N SER A 87 -14.19 -29.05 -1.28
CA SER A 87 -15.36 -28.36 -0.75
C SER A 87 -14.91 -27.25 0.17
N GLU A 88 -15.66 -26.15 0.22
CA GLU A 88 -15.48 -25.18 1.30
C GLU A 88 -15.64 -25.86 2.66
N ALA A 89 -14.80 -25.47 3.63
CA ALA A 89 -14.81 -26.01 5.00
C ALA A 89 -15.90 -25.37 5.90
N PHE A 90 -16.75 -24.53 5.32
CA PHE A 90 -17.83 -23.81 5.99
C PHE A 90 -19.04 -23.71 5.06
N THR A 91 -20.19 -23.37 5.62
CA THR A 91 -21.40 -23.07 4.86
C THR A 91 -21.79 -21.60 4.99
N ARG A 92 -22.56 -21.12 4.02
CA ARG A 92 -23.02 -19.73 3.89
C ARG A 92 -24.52 -19.66 4.12
N ALA A 93 -24.96 -18.58 4.78
CA ALA A 93 -26.37 -18.34 5.05
C ALA A 93 -27.13 -17.96 3.77
N PRO A 94 -28.45 -18.22 3.67
CA PRO A 94 -29.26 -17.81 2.52
C PRO A 94 -29.14 -16.33 2.18
N VAL A 95 -29.07 -16.03 0.88
CA VAL A 95 -29.10 -14.65 0.38
C VAL A 95 -30.52 -14.26 -0.01
N LEU A 96 -30.88 -13.00 0.27
CA LEU A 96 -32.19 -12.44 -0.06
C LEU A 96 -32.24 -11.76 -1.44
N ASN A 97 -31.07 -11.49 -2.02
CA ASN A 97 -30.93 -10.82 -3.31
C ASN A 97 -31.03 -11.83 -4.47
N GLU A 98 -31.29 -11.32 -5.67
CA GLU A 98 -31.32 -12.12 -6.91
C GLU A 98 -29.96 -12.69 -7.31
N SER A 99 -28.88 -12.21 -6.69
CA SER A 99 -27.50 -12.62 -6.93
C SER A 99 -26.66 -12.52 -5.67
N THR A 100 -25.69 -13.43 -5.49
CA THR A 100 -24.58 -13.23 -4.56
C THR A 100 -23.63 -12.15 -5.11
N THR A 101 -22.83 -11.55 -4.25
CA THR A 101 -21.61 -10.81 -4.65
C THR A 101 -20.62 -11.77 -5.32
N ASN A 102 -19.53 -11.24 -5.90
CA ASN A 102 -18.39 -12.05 -6.31
C ASN A 102 -17.70 -12.62 -5.05
N GLU A 103 -18.13 -13.79 -4.59
CA GLU A 103 -17.53 -14.48 -3.46
C GLU A 103 -16.21 -15.14 -3.88
N PHE A 104 -15.36 -15.51 -2.94
CA PHE A 104 -14.13 -16.23 -3.24
C PHE A 104 -14.17 -17.61 -2.58
N PHE A 105 -13.81 -18.64 -3.34
CA PHE A 105 -13.78 -20.02 -2.86
C PHE A 105 -12.83 -20.17 -1.66
N ASN A 106 -13.30 -20.72 -0.53
CA ASN A 106 -12.57 -20.77 0.74
C ASN A 106 -12.33 -19.39 1.40
N ARG A 107 -13.18 -18.40 1.13
CA ARG A 107 -13.26 -17.16 1.92
C ARG A 107 -14.69 -16.89 2.37
N SER A 108 -14.95 -16.99 3.67
CA SER A 108 -16.31 -16.98 4.23
C SER A 108 -17.00 -15.62 4.19
N ILE A 109 -16.23 -14.53 4.13
CA ILE A 109 -16.74 -13.16 4.10
C ILE A 109 -16.04 -12.35 3.00
N SER A 110 -16.79 -11.44 2.37
CA SER A 110 -16.26 -10.57 1.29
C SER A 110 -16.17 -9.09 1.69
N THR A 111 -16.76 -8.72 2.84
CA THR A 111 -16.72 -7.37 3.42
C THR A 111 -16.51 -7.49 4.92
N HIS A 112 -15.62 -6.67 5.47
CA HIS A 112 -15.18 -6.76 6.86
C HIS A 112 -15.60 -5.51 7.64
N GLN A 113 -15.89 -5.68 8.93
CA GLN A 113 -16.05 -4.53 9.82
C GLN A 113 -14.67 -4.09 10.32
N LEU A 114 -14.25 -2.90 9.92
CA LEU A 114 -12.99 -2.30 10.32
C LEU A 114 -13.19 -1.19 11.35
N THR A 115 -12.23 -1.10 12.26
CA THR A 115 -11.99 0.15 12.98
C THR A 115 -11.15 1.03 12.07
N TYR A 116 -11.38 2.35 12.06
CA TYR A 116 -10.58 3.30 11.29
C TYR A 116 -9.79 4.21 12.22
N LEU A 117 -8.62 4.66 11.77
CA LEU A 117 -7.86 5.68 12.48
C LEU A 117 -8.64 7.01 12.46
N PRO A 118 -8.67 7.77 13.57
CA PRO A 118 -9.32 9.06 13.62
C PRO A 118 -8.54 10.07 12.75
N GLN A 119 -9.27 10.93 12.05
CA GLN A 119 -8.66 12.05 11.35
C GLN A 119 -8.27 13.13 12.38
N VAL A 120 -6.96 13.34 12.56
CA VAL A 120 -6.42 14.32 13.52
C VAL A 120 -6.28 15.70 12.89
N TYR A 121 -5.98 15.73 11.59
CA TYR A 121 -5.90 16.98 10.83
C TYR A 121 -6.76 16.89 9.58
N GLU A 122 -7.42 18.00 9.25
CA GLU A 122 -8.10 18.16 7.98
C GLU A 122 -7.13 17.94 6.81
N PRO A 123 -7.62 17.39 5.68
CA PRO A 123 -6.82 17.25 4.47
C PRO A 123 -6.23 18.61 4.07
N ALA A 124 -4.94 18.61 3.70
CA ALA A 124 -4.27 19.79 3.21
C ALA A 124 -5.01 20.35 2.00
N ARG A 125 -5.16 21.68 1.93
CA ARG A 125 -6.01 22.35 0.93
C ARG A 125 -5.62 22.09 -0.52
N VAL A 126 -4.39 21.67 -0.76
CA VAL A 126 -3.90 21.36 -2.11
C VAL A 126 -4.43 20.01 -2.62
N ILE A 127 -4.84 19.11 -1.72
CA ILE A 127 -5.40 17.81 -2.07
C ILE A 127 -6.78 18.03 -2.68
N ASP A 128 -6.91 17.61 -3.93
CA ASP A 128 -8.16 17.54 -4.68
C ASP A 128 -8.14 16.16 -5.34
N ARG A 129 -8.45 15.15 -4.53
CA ARG A 129 -8.28 13.75 -4.91
C ARG A 129 -9.49 13.26 -5.69
N ILE A 130 -9.25 12.49 -6.75
CA ILE A 130 -10.28 11.83 -7.54
C ILE A 130 -11.17 10.94 -6.65
N ASP A 131 -12.49 11.00 -6.87
CA ASP A 131 -13.42 10.07 -6.27
C ASP A 131 -13.30 8.69 -6.93
N SER A 132 -12.93 7.67 -6.16
CA SER A 132 -12.53 6.37 -6.69
C SER A 132 -12.83 5.22 -5.72
N ASN A 133 -13.32 4.11 -6.30
CA ASN A 133 -13.58 2.86 -5.60
C ASN A 133 -12.38 1.90 -5.61
N LEU A 134 -11.16 2.36 -5.93
CA LEU A 134 -9.99 1.47 -5.98
C LEU A 134 -9.58 0.94 -4.59
N HIS A 135 -9.52 1.83 -3.60
CA HIS A 135 -8.94 1.55 -2.29
C HIS A 135 -10.02 1.46 -1.21
N HIS A 136 -10.79 0.38 -1.25
CA HIS A 136 -11.63 -0.05 -0.13
C HIS A 136 -10.79 -0.88 0.84
N LEU A 137 -10.63 -0.39 2.07
CA LEU A 137 -9.83 -1.09 3.07
C LEU A 137 -10.55 -2.32 3.63
N ASP A 138 -11.88 -2.31 3.65
CA ASP A 138 -12.76 -3.34 4.21
C ASP A 138 -13.03 -4.52 3.27
N GLN A 139 -12.34 -4.57 2.14
CA GLN A 139 -12.53 -5.56 1.08
C GLN A 139 -11.18 -6.05 0.55
N ILE A 140 -11.17 -7.29 0.05
CA ILE A 140 -10.01 -7.87 -0.62
C ILE A 140 -10.46 -8.34 -2.01
N PRO A 141 -10.37 -7.49 -3.05
CA PRO A 141 -10.65 -7.88 -4.43
C PRO A 141 -9.65 -8.93 -4.96
N THR A 142 -9.88 -9.39 -6.19
CA THR A 142 -8.95 -10.27 -6.92
C THR A 142 -8.46 -9.60 -8.20
N ILE A 143 -7.17 -9.71 -8.50
CA ILE A 143 -6.59 -9.36 -9.79
C ILE A 143 -6.04 -10.59 -10.47
N HIS A 144 -6.33 -10.73 -11.75
CA HIS A 144 -5.89 -11.86 -12.57
C HIS A 144 -5.17 -11.34 -13.80
N ILE A 145 -3.87 -11.60 -13.86
CA ILE A 145 -3.00 -11.28 -14.99
C ILE A 145 -2.91 -12.55 -15.84
N TRP A 146 -3.17 -12.46 -17.14
CA TRP A 146 -3.16 -13.66 -17.97
C TRP A 146 -2.76 -13.41 -19.41
N GLY A 147 -2.14 -14.40 -20.03
CA GLY A 147 -1.63 -14.32 -21.40
C GLY A 147 -0.55 -15.34 -21.68
N ASN A 148 0.44 -14.96 -22.49
CA ASN A 148 1.47 -15.86 -22.99
C ASN A 148 2.36 -16.39 -21.84
N GLN A 149 2.32 -17.72 -21.60
CA GLN A 149 3.10 -18.36 -20.53
C GLN A 149 4.61 -18.17 -20.70
N THR A 150 5.14 -18.20 -21.94
CA THR A 150 6.56 -17.97 -22.18
C THR A 150 7.01 -16.57 -21.72
N ALA A 151 6.17 -15.55 -21.90
CA ALA A 151 6.45 -14.21 -21.38
C ALA A 151 6.43 -14.14 -19.84
N VAL A 152 5.51 -14.88 -19.20
CA VAL A 152 5.51 -15.04 -17.73
C VAL A 152 6.81 -15.67 -17.26
N ASP A 153 7.20 -16.79 -17.88
CA ASP A 153 8.42 -17.51 -17.52
C ASP A 153 9.68 -16.67 -17.72
N LEU A 154 9.76 -15.90 -18.80
CA LEU A 154 10.86 -14.97 -19.07
C LEU A 154 10.92 -13.83 -18.03
N LEU A 155 9.76 -13.29 -17.63
CA LEU A 155 9.68 -12.23 -16.63
C LEU A 155 10.24 -12.72 -15.27
N HIS A 156 9.92 -13.94 -14.86
CA HIS A 156 10.37 -14.49 -13.58
C HIS A 156 11.81 -15.04 -13.62
N LYS A 157 12.21 -15.67 -14.73
CA LYS A 157 13.57 -16.20 -14.87
C LYS A 157 14.63 -15.09 -14.89
N ASN A 158 14.32 -13.95 -15.51
CA ASN A 158 15.24 -12.82 -15.62
C ASN A 158 14.86 -11.71 -14.64
N GLN A 159 14.55 -12.07 -13.39
CA GLN A 159 13.91 -11.15 -12.44
C GLN A 159 14.72 -9.89 -12.07
N LEU A 160 16.02 -9.84 -12.37
CA LEU A 160 16.86 -8.66 -12.14
C LEU A 160 16.89 -7.69 -13.33
N GLU A 161 16.39 -8.12 -14.50
CA GLU A 161 16.34 -7.29 -15.70
C GLU A 161 15.08 -6.42 -15.72
N ASP A 162 15.17 -5.26 -16.37
CA ASP A 162 14.02 -4.38 -16.61
C ASP A 162 13.19 -4.83 -17.81
N LEU A 163 12.57 -6.01 -17.67
CA LEU A 163 11.65 -6.56 -18.67
C LEU A 163 10.20 -6.07 -18.45
N GLU A 164 9.51 -5.81 -19.56
CA GLU A 164 8.10 -5.45 -19.58
C GLU A 164 7.39 -6.20 -20.72
N PHE A 165 6.27 -6.85 -20.42
CA PHE A 165 5.46 -7.60 -21.39
C PHE A 165 4.00 -7.17 -21.34
N GLU A 166 3.25 -7.42 -22.42
CA GLU A 166 1.82 -7.14 -22.49
C GLU A 166 0.99 -8.37 -22.12
N PHE A 167 0.06 -8.20 -21.19
CA PHE A 167 -0.89 -9.23 -20.76
C PHE A 167 -2.32 -8.68 -20.73
N ASN A 168 -3.30 -9.57 -20.59
CA ASN A 168 -4.65 -9.21 -20.20
C ASN A 168 -4.74 -9.15 -18.67
N LEU A 169 -5.65 -8.33 -18.18
CA LEU A 169 -5.92 -8.16 -16.77
C LEU A 169 -7.41 -8.16 -16.53
N THR A 170 -7.86 -8.96 -15.58
CA THR A 170 -9.22 -8.90 -15.05
C THR A 170 -9.16 -8.51 -13.58
N TYR A 171 -9.89 -7.47 -13.20
CA TYR A 171 -10.14 -7.11 -11.81
C TYR A 171 -11.54 -7.60 -11.42
N TYR A 172 -11.65 -8.35 -10.32
CA TYR A 172 -12.90 -8.78 -9.74
C TYR A 172 -13.10 -8.06 -8.41
N GLY A 173 -13.97 -7.05 -8.43
CA GLY A 173 -14.45 -6.37 -7.23
C GLY A 173 -15.63 -7.12 -6.61
N LEU A 174 -16.20 -6.58 -5.55
CA LEU A 174 -17.30 -7.21 -4.81
C LEU A 174 -18.56 -7.41 -5.69
N SER A 175 -18.84 -6.47 -6.58
CA SER A 175 -20.05 -6.48 -7.41
C SER A 175 -19.79 -6.09 -8.87
N ASP A 176 -18.53 -5.90 -9.25
CA ASP A 176 -18.12 -5.52 -10.59
C ASP A 176 -16.94 -6.37 -11.07
N VAL A 177 -16.80 -6.44 -12.39
CA VAL A 177 -15.66 -7.06 -13.06
C VAL A 177 -15.21 -6.12 -14.17
N GLN A 178 -13.91 -5.80 -14.20
CA GLN A 178 -13.32 -4.93 -15.20
C GLN A 178 -12.21 -5.66 -15.95
N HIS A 179 -12.22 -5.55 -17.28
CA HIS A 179 -11.28 -6.22 -18.17
C HIS A 179 -10.42 -5.22 -18.92
N PHE A 180 -9.13 -5.50 -18.99
CA PHE A 180 -8.15 -4.68 -19.67
C PHE A 180 -7.25 -5.56 -20.55
N GLU A 181 -7.02 -5.12 -21.78
CA GLU A 181 -6.13 -5.81 -22.71
C GLU A 181 -4.80 -5.06 -22.87
N LYS A 182 -3.73 -5.81 -23.14
CA LYS A 182 -2.37 -5.27 -23.34
C LYS A 182 -1.92 -4.34 -22.22
N VAL A 183 -2.21 -4.73 -20.99
CA VAL A 183 -1.62 -4.13 -19.79
C VAL A 183 -0.14 -4.49 -19.79
N LYS A 184 0.71 -3.46 -19.69
CA LYS A 184 2.15 -3.63 -19.53
C LYS A 184 2.43 -4.07 -18.10
N VAL A 185 3.04 -5.23 -17.94
CA VAL A 185 3.42 -5.82 -16.66
C VAL A 185 4.94 -5.96 -16.61
N ALA A 186 5.53 -5.48 -15.52
CA ALA A 186 6.96 -5.58 -15.23
C ALA A 186 7.16 -5.96 -13.76
N LEU A 187 8.32 -6.51 -13.42
CA LEU A 187 8.71 -6.62 -12.01
C LEU A 187 9.05 -5.24 -11.45
N SER A 188 8.72 -5.01 -10.18
CA SER A 188 8.88 -3.71 -9.54
C SER A 188 9.87 -3.75 -8.37
N GLY A 189 10.47 -2.60 -8.10
CA GLY A 189 11.49 -2.39 -7.07
C GLY A 189 12.90 -2.76 -7.53
N ARG A 190 13.86 -2.64 -6.60
CA ARG A 190 15.28 -2.91 -6.83
C ARG A 190 15.74 -4.09 -5.98
N SER A 191 15.92 -3.88 -4.69
CA SER A 191 16.26 -4.92 -3.71
C SER A 191 15.14 -5.95 -3.58
N SER A 192 13.87 -5.53 -3.64
CA SER A 192 12.71 -6.43 -3.58
C SER A 192 12.62 -7.44 -4.75
N ARG A 193 13.47 -7.32 -5.78
CA ARG A 193 13.55 -8.30 -6.88
C ARG A 193 14.46 -9.48 -6.54
N VAL A 194 15.12 -9.52 -5.38
CA VAL A 194 15.96 -10.67 -4.99
C VAL A 194 15.23 -11.69 -4.12
N ILE A 195 14.00 -11.38 -3.68
CA ILE A 195 13.20 -12.27 -2.83
C ILE A 195 12.26 -13.17 -3.66
N PRO A 196 11.82 -14.32 -3.12
CA PRO A 196 10.95 -15.24 -3.85
C PRO A 196 9.56 -14.66 -4.18
N LYS A 197 9.01 -13.79 -3.34
CA LYS A 197 7.71 -13.16 -3.60
C LYS A 197 7.92 -11.81 -4.28
N LEU A 198 7.72 -11.77 -5.59
CA LEU A 198 8.01 -10.62 -6.43
C LEU A 198 6.88 -9.59 -6.41
N SER A 199 7.22 -8.30 -6.52
CA SER A 199 6.28 -7.19 -6.74
C SER A 199 6.10 -6.89 -8.23
N TYR A 200 4.93 -6.41 -8.63
CA TYR A 200 4.59 -6.17 -10.04
C TYR A 200 4.13 -4.72 -10.27
N SER A 201 4.54 -4.12 -11.38
CA SER A 201 3.97 -2.87 -11.90
C SER A 201 2.97 -3.21 -12.99
N LEU A 202 1.81 -2.55 -12.96
CA LEU A 202 0.72 -2.72 -13.91
C LEU A 202 0.43 -1.37 -14.56
N LYS A 203 0.59 -1.28 -15.87
CA LYS A 203 0.38 -0.03 -16.63
C LYS A 203 -0.65 -0.27 -17.73
N MET A 204 -1.86 0.24 -17.51
CA MET A 204 -2.93 0.22 -18.51
C MET A 204 -2.57 1.13 -19.70
N LYS A 205 -3.25 0.93 -20.83
CA LYS A 205 -3.03 1.74 -22.03
C LYS A 205 -3.29 3.21 -21.75
N THR A 206 -2.37 4.05 -22.22
CA THR A 206 -2.53 5.51 -22.09
C THR A 206 -3.66 6.04 -22.99
N LYS A 207 -3.84 5.43 -24.17
CA LYS A 207 -4.89 5.74 -25.16
C LYS A 207 -6.07 4.79 -24.98
N GLY A 208 -7.31 5.31 -24.93
CA GLY A 208 -8.53 4.49 -24.97
C GLY A 208 -9.46 4.57 -23.76
N GLY A 209 -9.25 5.46 -22.79
CA GLY A 209 -10.12 5.57 -21.61
C GLY A 209 -9.89 4.48 -20.55
N ASP A 210 -9.17 3.41 -20.88
CA ASP A 210 -8.79 2.34 -19.97
C ASP A 210 -8.16 2.88 -18.67
N SER A 211 -8.86 2.66 -17.56
CA SER A 211 -8.39 2.90 -16.20
C SER A 211 -9.18 2.02 -15.24
N LEU A 212 -8.54 1.57 -14.16
CA LEU A 212 -9.21 0.88 -13.07
C LEU A 212 -9.56 1.95 -12.04
N TYR A 213 -10.84 2.31 -12.00
CA TYR A 213 -11.36 3.36 -11.12
C TYR A 213 -10.57 4.69 -11.21
N GLY A 214 -10.24 5.12 -12.44
CA GLY A 214 -9.50 6.36 -12.70
C GLY A 214 -7.97 6.24 -12.64
N TYR A 215 -7.44 5.09 -12.23
CA TYR A 215 -6.01 4.84 -12.14
C TYR A 215 -5.48 4.03 -13.32
N LYS A 216 -4.32 4.42 -13.86
CA LYS A 216 -3.68 3.76 -15.02
C LYS A 216 -2.35 3.07 -14.69
N LYS A 217 -1.79 3.33 -13.52
CA LYS A 217 -0.48 2.82 -13.09
C LYS A 217 -0.58 2.38 -11.64
N LEU A 218 -0.53 1.07 -11.46
CA LEU A 218 -0.68 0.41 -10.18
C LEU A 218 0.54 -0.42 -9.87
N LYS A 219 0.76 -0.71 -8.60
CA LYS A 219 1.80 -1.61 -8.13
C LYS A 219 1.20 -2.63 -7.16
N LEU A 220 1.50 -3.90 -7.41
CA LEU A 220 1.28 -5.00 -6.49
C LEU A 220 2.53 -5.12 -5.62
N ARG A 221 2.42 -4.74 -4.35
CA ARG A 221 3.44 -4.82 -3.31
C ARG A 221 3.43 -6.22 -2.70
N ALA A 222 4.55 -6.93 -2.78
CA ALA A 222 4.67 -8.29 -2.28
C ALA A 222 4.55 -8.42 -0.75
N LEU A 223 4.79 -7.33 -0.02
CA LEU A 223 4.91 -7.31 1.44
C LEU A 223 5.97 -8.28 1.98
N GLY A 224 6.93 -8.67 1.14
CA GLY A 224 7.82 -9.81 1.41
C GLY A 224 8.86 -9.58 2.50
N MET A 225 9.11 -8.32 2.88
CA MET A 225 10.00 -7.95 3.99
C MET A 225 9.21 -7.63 5.28
N ASP A 226 7.88 -7.75 5.26
CA ASP A 226 7.01 -7.50 6.40
C ASP A 226 6.29 -8.79 6.83
N PRO A 227 6.85 -9.56 7.77
CA PRO A 227 6.20 -10.78 8.27
C PRO A 227 4.84 -10.53 8.93
N SER A 228 4.53 -9.28 9.31
CA SER A 228 3.24 -8.90 9.90
C SER A 228 2.16 -8.54 8.87
N TYR A 229 2.53 -8.29 7.61
CA TYR A 229 1.65 -7.84 6.51
C TYR A 229 0.93 -6.50 6.74
N VAL A 230 1.11 -5.81 7.87
CA VAL A 230 0.31 -4.64 8.25
C VAL A 230 1.07 -3.31 8.25
N ARG A 231 2.40 -3.30 8.16
CA ARG A 231 3.19 -2.06 8.34
C ARG A 231 2.85 -1.00 7.30
N GLU A 232 2.89 -1.36 6.00
CA GLU A 232 2.51 -0.43 4.93
C GLU A 232 1.05 0.04 5.10
N CYS A 233 0.12 -0.86 5.43
CA CYS A 233 -1.29 -0.53 5.62
C CYS A 233 -1.49 0.52 6.74
N VAL A 234 -0.85 0.31 7.89
CA VAL A 234 -0.90 1.24 9.03
C VAL A 234 -0.25 2.57 8.66
N SER A 235 0.88 2.55 7.98
CA SER A 235 1.62 3.75 7.59
C SER A 235 0.83 4.60 6.58
N TYR A 236 0.30 4.02 5.50
CA TYR A 236 -0.56 4.76 4.55
C TYR A 236 -1.85 5.27 5.21
N SER A 237 -2.46 4.48 6.09
CA SER A 237 -3.66 4.92 6.84
C SER A 237 -3.33 6.09 7.78
N THR A 238 -2.13 6.11 8.36
CA THR A 238 -1.64 7.22 9.18
C THR A 238 -1.47 8.49 8.35
N LEU A 239 -0.88 8.42 7.15
CA LEU A 239 -0.75 9.57 6.25
C LEU A 239 -2.12 10.17 5.89
N LYS A 240 -3.12 9.32 5.62
CA LYS A 240 -4.50 9.75 5.37
C LYS A 240 -5.11 10.43 6.61
N ALA A 241 -4.91 9.87 7.80
CA ALA A 241 -5.43 10.41 9.07
C ALA A 241 -4.85 11.78 9.45
N ILE A 242 -3.64 12.11 8.96
CA ILE A 242 -3.01 13.43 9.15
C ILE A 242 -3.22 14.38 7.97
N GLY A 243 -3.99 13.96 6.97
CA GLY A 243 -4.43 14.81 5.88
C GLY A 243 -3.31 15.30 4.96
N ILE A 244 -2.28 14.50 4.70
CA ILE A 244 -1.23 14.84 3.72
C ILE A 244 -1.32 13.97 2.46
N PRO A 245 -0.77 14.42 1.31
CA PRO A 245 -0.86 13.66 0.06
C PRO A 245 -0.10 12.35 0.16
N ALA A 246 -0.72 11.27 -0.31
CA ALA A 246 -0.13 9.93 -0.36
C ALA A 246 -0.90 9.04 -1.33
N SER A 247 -0.27 7.99 -1.86
CA SER A 247 -1.04 6.92 -2.52
C SER A 247 -1.98 6.24 -1.52
N GLY A 248 -3.09 5.72 -2.02
CA GLY A 248 -3.93 4.81 -1.26
C GLY A 248 -3.29 3.43 -1.14
N PHE A 249 -3.79 2.66 -0.16
CA PHE A 249 -3.40 1.27 0.07
C PHE A 249 -4.67 0.43 0.27
N SER A 250 -4.72 -0.73 -0.37
CA SER A 250 -5.70 -1.79 -0.09
C SER A 250 -5.06 -3.15 -0.31
N TYR A 251 -5.67 -4.21 0.22
CA TYR A 251 -5.20 -5.58 -0.02
C TYR A 251 -5.84 -6.16 -1.28
N ILE A 252 -5.14 -7.04 -1.99
CA ILE A 252 -5.66 -7.72 -3.18
C ILE A 252 -5.09 -9.14 -3.31
N ARG A 253 -5.92 -10.10 -3.70
CA ARG A 253 -5.43 -11.43 -4.13
C ARG A 253 -4.97 -11.35 -5.58
N ALA A 254 -3.83 -11.95 -5.90
CA ALA A 254 -3.28 -11.92 -7.25
C ALA A 254 -3.11 -13.33 -7.84
N PHE A 255 -3.38 -13.42 -9.15
CA PHE A 255 -3.26 -14.62 -9.95
C PHE A 255 -2.49 -14.33 -11.25
N ILE A 256 -1.68 -15.29 -11.71
CA ILE A 256 -1.07 -15.29 -13.03
C ILE A 256 -1.44 -16.59 -13.76
N ASN A 257 -2.09 -16.51 -14.93
CA ASN A 257 -2.55 -17.67 -15.71
C ASN A 257 -3.26 -18.72 -14.83
N GLN A 258 -4.34 -18.28 -14.18
CA GLN A 258 -5.14 -19.04 -13.20
C GLN A 258 -4.38 -19.53 -11.96
N LYS A 259 -3.05 -19.46 -11.90
CA LYS A 259 -2.28 -19.86 -10.72
C LYS A 259 -2.30 -18.73 -9.68
N PRO A 260 -2.65 -19.02 -8.41
CA PRO A 260 -2.54 -18.03 -7.35
C PRO A 260 -1.07 -17.68 -7.09
N ILE A 261 -0.79 -16.39 -6.92
CA ILE A 261 0.54 -15.88 -6.54
C ILE A 261 0.53 -15.18 -5.17
N GLY A 262 -0.65 -14.97 -4.57
CA GLY A 262 -0.76 -14.62 -3.15
C GLY A 262 -1.55 -13.36 -2.84
N LEU A 263 -1.43 -12.92 -1.58
CA LEU A 263 -1.95 -11.67 -1.04
C LEU A 263 -0.92 -10.55 -1.25
N TYR A 264 -1.36 -9.44 -1.81
CA TYR A 264 -0.54 -8.28 -2.13
C TYR A 264 -1.13 -7.00 -1.53
N GLY A 265 -0.28 -6.02 -1.27
CA GLY A 265 -0.72 -4.62 -1.18
C GLY A 265 -0.93 -4.06 -2.58
N LEU A 266 -1.99 -3.27 -2.79
CA LEU A 266 -2.25 -2.52 -3.99
C LEU A 266 -2.02 -1.04 -3.68
N ILE A 267 -1.15 -0.40 -4.46
CA ILE A 267 -0.92 1.05 -4.39
C ILE A 267 -0.92 1.66 -5.79
N GLU A 268 -1.19 2.95 -5.84
CA GLU A 268 -0.97 3.77 -7.02
C GLU A 268 0.53 4.07 -7.18
N THR A 269 1.00 4.13 -8.43
CA THR A 269 2.37 4.55 -8.71
C THR A 269 2.45 6.08 -8.75
N PHE A 270 3.37 6.68 -7.99
CA PHE A 270 3.71 8.11 -8.03
C PHE A 270 4.36 8.49 -9.38
N GLN A 271 3.53 8.58 -10.42
CA GLN A 271 3.89 8.95 -11.78
C GLN A 271 2.63 9.43 -12.50
N ASP A 272 2.73 10.31 -13.49
CA ASP A 272 1.58 10.74 -14.30
C ASP A 272 0.69 9.53 -14.69
N PRO A 273 -0.64 9.57 -14.43
CA PRO A 273 -1.44 10.73 -14.03
C PRO A 273 -1.66 10.89 -12.51
N TRP A 274 -0.83 10.32 -11.63
CA TRP A 274 -1.05 10.35 -10.17
C TRP A 274 -1.26 11.76 -9.60
N THR A 275 -0.46 12.74 -10.05
CA THR A 275 -0.61 14.16 -9.65
C THR A 275 -1.96 14.76 -10.06
N ALA A 276 -2.50 14.38 -11.23
CA ALA A 276 -3.84 14.78 -11.63
C ALA A 276 -4.91 14.14 -10.73
N ASN A 277 -4.69 12.88 -10.34
CA ASN A 277 -5.59 12.17 -9.46
C ASN A 277 -5.53 12.67 -8.01
N GLU A 278 -4.42 13.23 -7.54
CA GLU A 278 -4.26 13.71 -6.16
C GLU A 278 -4.52 15.21 -5.98
N PHE A 279 -4.23 16.03 -6.99
CA PHE A 279 -4.27 17.50 -6.91
C PHE A 279 -5.21 18.18 -7.92
N GLY A 280 -5.83 17.40 -8.81
CA GLY A 280 -6.66 17.90 -9.92
C GLY A 280 -7.99 17.18 -10.08
N GLY A 281 -8.45 16.44 -9.08
CA GLY A 281 -9.75 15.75 -9.08
C GLY A 281 -9.86 14.64 -10.14
N GLY A 282 -8.73 14.15 -10.67
CA GLY A 282 -8.71 13.23 -11.81
C GLY A 282 -8.92 13.89 -13.17
N ASP A 283 -8.81 15.22 -13.28
CA ASP A 283 -8.92 15.92 -14.57
C ASP A 283 -7.83 15.47 -15.54
N ALA A 284 -8.24 14.86 -16.65
CA ALA A 284 -7.34 14.41 -17.71
C ALA A 284 -6.57 15.56 -18.40
N ASN A 285 -7.01 16.81 -18.22
CA ASN A 285 -6.34 18.00 -18.76
C ASN A 285 -5.39 18.67 -17.77
N TYR A 286 -5.33 18.18 -16.52
CA TYR A 286 -4.42 18.69 -15.50
C TYR A 286 -2.98 18.69 -15.99
N LYS A 287 -2.31 19.85 -15.88
CA LYS A 287 -0.91 20.01 -16.26
C LYS A 287 -0.05 19.85 -15.01
N SER A 288 0.55 18.66 -14.86
CA SER A 288 1.47 18.37 -13.78
C SER A 288 2.67 19.33 -13.82
N GLY A 289 3.02 19.92 -12.68
CA GLY A 289 4.39 20.37 -12.44
C GLY A 289 5.35 19.19 -12.26
N TYR A 290 6.63 19.47 -12.03
CA TYR A 290 7.63 18.43 -11.86
C TYR A 290 7.43 17.68 -10.53
N LEU A 291 7.37 16.34 -10.62
CA LEU A 291 7.39 15.45 -9.47
C LEU A 291 8.75 14.75 -9.41
N TYR A 292 9.62 15.21 -8.51
CA TYR A 292 10.97 14.66 -8.35
C TYR A 292 10.97 13.57 -7.28
N GLN A 293 11.43 12.37 -7.63
CA GLN A 293 11.69 11.27 -6.70
C GLN A 293 13.15 11.34 -6.21
N GLY A 294 13.39 11.24 -4.89
CA GLY A 294 14.73 10.97 -4.36
C GLY A 294 15.12 9.50 -4.48
N GLN A 295 16.38 9.18 -4.78
CA GLN A 295 16.89 7.82 -5.01
C GLN A 295 18.26 7.56 -4.33
N ILE A 296 18.50 8.18 -3.18
CA ILE A 296 19.78 8.24 -2.43
C ILE A 296 20.92 8.84 -3.25
N ALA A 297 21.37 8.13 -4.28
CA ALA A 297 22.52 8.45 -5.12
C ALA A 297 22.38 7.82 -6.52
N ALA A 298 23.19 8.29 -7.46
CA ALA A 298 23.33 7.67 -8.77
C ALA A 298 23.95 6.26 -8.67
N PRO A 299 23.54 5.28 -9.50
CA PRO A 299 24.13 3.93 -9.51
C PRO A 299 25.66 3.92 -9.75
N ASN A 300 26.16 4.86 -10.55
CA ASN A 300 27.58 5.01 -10.89
C ASN A 300 28.10 6.38 -10.46
N GLN A 301 28.02 6.63 -9.15
CA GLN A 301 28.33 7.92 -8.56
C GLN A 301 29.83 8.24 -8.67
N THR A 302 30.19 9.24 -9.49
CA THR A 302 31.55 9.77 -9.62
C THR A 302 31.76 11.07 -8.84
N VAL A 303 30.67 11.69 -8.39
CA VAL A 303 30.62 12.94 -7.63
C VAL A 303 29.69 12.74 -6.44
N PRO A 304 30.06 13.17 -5.21
CA PRO A 304 29.27 12.91 -3.99
C PRO A 304 28.01 13.78 -3.90
N VAL A 305 27.08 13.62 -4.84
CA VAL A 305 25.73 14.22 -4.86
C VAL A 305 24.67 13.19 -4.47
N PHE A 306 23.74 13.60 -3.61
CA PHE A 306 22.71 12.76 -3.01
C PHE A 306 21.33 13.42 -3.11
N SER A 307 20.27 12.66 -2.83
CA SER A 307 18.90 13.19 -2.74
C SER A 307 18.56 13.79 -1.37
N ASP A 308 19.48 14.54 -0.77
CA ASP A 308 19.31 15.17 0.55
C ASP A 308 18.73 16.59 0.50
N LEU A 309 18.45 17.10 -0.70
CA LEU A 309 18.10 18.50 -0.99
C LEU A 309 19.23 19.50 -0.68
N SER A 310 20.49 19.08 -0.73
CA SER A 310 21.65 19.98 -0.67
C SER A 310 21.77 20.85 -1.93
N TYR A 311 22.34 22.04 -1.76
CA TYR A 311 22.68 22.92 -2.89
C TYR A 311 24.06 22.57 -3.47
N TYR A 312 24.08 22.10 -4.71
CA TYR A 312 25.30 21.73 -5.44
C TYR A 312 25.84 22.81 -6.39
N GLY A 313 25.38 24.06 -6.25
CA GLY A 313 25.79 25.17 -7.11
C GLY A 313 24.92 25.36 -8.35
N GLU A 314 25.37 26.22 -9.26
CA GLU A 314 24.62 26.65 -10.46
C GLU A 314 24.62 25.62 -11.59
N ASN A 315 25.40 24.55 -11.49
CA ASN A 315 25.45 23.51 -12.52
C ASN A 315 24.31 22.50 -12.35
N THR A 316 23.23 22.68 -13.10
CA THR A 316 22.03 21.81 -13.07
C THR A 316 22.34 20.34 -13.41
N THR A 317 23.41 20.05 -14.15
CA THR A 317 23.85 18.67 -14.44
C THR A 317 24.10 17.86 -13.17
N LEU A 318 24.50 18.52 -12.06
CA LEU A 318 24.74 17.84 -10.78
C LEU A 318 23.45 17.29 -10.15
N TYR A 319 22.28 17.75 -10.56
CA TYR A 319 20.97 17.28 -10.08
C TYR A 319 20.40 16.14 -10.94
N SER A 320 20.92 15.95 -12.16
CA SER A 320 20.46 14.96 -13.14
C SER A 320 21.38 13.74 -13.25
N LEU A 321 22.21 13.46 -12.24
CA LEU A 321 23.15 12.32 -12.27
C LEU A 321 22.49 10.99 -11.88
N GLY A 322 21.25 11.03 -11.37
CA GLY A 322 20.43 9.84 -11.05
C GLY A 322 20.01 9.73 -9.59
N GLN A 323 20.45 10.64 -8.72
CA GLN A 323 19.96 10.75 -7.35
C GLN A 323 18.54 11.31 -7.28
N TYR A 324 18.12 12.07 -8.30
CA TYR A 324 16.72 12.44 -8.50
C TYR A 324 16.21 11.92 -9.82
N LYS A 325 14.92 11.59 -9.88
CA LYS A 325 14.25 11.17 -11.11
C LYS A 325 12.89 11.85 -11.26
N ILE A 326 12.58 12.35 -12.45
CA ILE A 326 11.29 13.02 -12.70
C ILE A 326 10.22 11.97 -13.03
N LYS A 327 9.09 12.02 -12.32
CA LYS A 327 7.96 11.10 -12.50
C LYS A 327 6.70 11.74 -13.05
N ALA A 328 6.63 13.06 -13.08
CA ALA A 328 5.54 13.80 -13.71
C ALA A 328 6.04 15.14 -14.22
N GLY A 329 5.35 15.71 -15.20
CA GLY A 329 5.59 17.09 -15.66
C GLY A 329 6.74 17.28 -16.65
N THR A 330 7.39 16.21 -17.11
CA THR A 330 8.40 16.24 -18.18
C THR A 330 8.02 15.35 -19.36
N ASP A 331 8.59 15.63 -20.52
CA ASP A 331 8.57 14.70 -21.66
C ASP A 331 9.43 13.48 -21.35
N LYS A 332 9.24 12.36 -22.07
CA LYS A 332 9.83 11.04 -21.71
C LYS A 332 11.36 11.00 -21.52
N ASN A 333 12.08 12.05 -21.92
CA ASN A 333 13.52 12.19 -21.75
C ASN A 333 13.80 13.42 -20.87
N GLU A 334 14.11 13.18 -19.59
CA GLU A 334 14.56 14.24 -18.68
C GLU A 334 15.93 14.79 -19.11
N THR A 335 16.11 16.10 -19.00
CA THR A 335 17.35 16.83 -19.27
C THR A 335 17.81 17.56 -18.02
N ALA A 336 19.07 18.03 -17.99
CA ALA A 336 19.57 18.82 -16.86
C ALA A 336 18.73 20.08 -16.60
N ASP A 337 18.16 20.69 -17.64
CA ASP A 337 17.33 21.89 -17.51
C ASP A 337 16.01 21.62 -16.78
N ASP A 338 15.47 20.40 -16.85
CA ASP A 338 14.26 20.00 -16.10
C ASP A 338 14.49 19.97 -14.57
N PHE A 339 15.74 20.02 -14.11
CA PHE A 339 16.09 20.08 -12.69
C PHE A 339 16.40 21.50 -12.19
N LYS A 340 16.24 22.52 -13.05
CA LYS A 340 16.50 23.91 -12.66
C LYS A 340 15.62 24.35 -11.48
N ASP A 341 14.33 24.05 -11.51
CA ASP A 341 13.42 24.41 -10.42
C ASP A 341 13.82 23.75 -9.10
N LEU A 342 14.29 22.50 -9.16
CA LEU A 342 14.79 21.78 -7.97
C LEU A 342 16.07 22.42 -7.45
N GLN A 343 16.97 22.82 -8.34
CA GLN A 343 18.21 23.53 -8.00
C GLN A 343 17.93 24.90 -7.35
N GLU A 344 16.93 25.64 -7.83
CA GLU A 344 16.50 26.91 -7.23
C GLU A 344 15.92 26.69 -5.83
N PHE A 345 15.17 25.60 -5.62
CA PHE A 345 14.64 25.23 -4.31
C PHE A 345 15.74 24.85 -3.31
N THR A 346 16.71 24.01 -3.71
CA THR A 346 17.83 23.67 -2.82
C THR A 346 18.71 24.89 -2.52
N LYS A 347 18.85 25.82 -3.48
CA LYS A 347 19.51 27.10 -3.26
C LYS A 347 18.79 27.92 -2.20
N PHE A 348 17.46 28.04 -2.29
CA PHE A 348 16.66 28.71 -1.27
C PHE A 348 16.89 28.10 0.11
N ILE A 349 16.78 26.77 0.25
CA ILE A 349 17.05 26.05 1.51
C ILE A 349 18.43 26.43 2.07
N ASN A 350 19.47 26.37 1.24
CA ASN A 350 20.84 26.68 1.63
C ASN A 350 20.99 28.11 2.18
N ASP A 351 20.34 29.08 1.52
CA ASP A 351 20.47 30.51 1.83
C ASP A 351 19.59 30.94 3.03
N THR A 352 18.65 30.09 3.47
CA THR A 352 17.83 30.37 4.66
C THR A 352 18.65 30.41 5.96
N THR A 353 18.14 31.16 6.93
CA THR A 353 18.68 31.28 8.29
C THR A 353 17.57 31.05 9.31
N SER A 354 17.91 30.96 10.59
CA SER A 354 16.92 30.89 11.69
C SER A 354 15.96 32.08 11.74
N ASN A 355 16.30 33.20 11.08
CA ASN A 355 15.47 34.40 10.97
C ASN A 355 14.58 34.43 9.72
N THR A 356 14.70 33.48 8.79
CA THR A 356 13.80 33.39 7.63
C THR A 356 12.37 33.22 8.12
N THR A 357 11.46 34.09 7.68
CA THR A 357 10.08 34.13 8.18
C THR A 357 9.26 32.95 7.66
N VAL A 358 8.18 32.62 8.39
CA VAL A 358 7.19 31.61 7.96
C VAL A 358 6.62 31.95 6.58
N ASP A 359 6.25 33.22 6.36
CA ASP A 359 5.72 33.68 5.06
C ASP A 359 6.71 33.52 3.90
N GLU A 360 8.01 33.60 4.17
CA GLU A 360 9.03 33.37 3.14
C GLU A 360 9.17 31.89 2.83
N TRP A 361 9.18 31.03 3.85
CA TRP A 361 9.14 29.58 3.67
C TRP A 361 7.91 29.14 2.86
N GLU A 362 6.74 29.70 3.17
CA GLU A 362 5.47 29.35 2.52
C GLU A 362 5.39 29.71 1.03
N LYS A 363 6.29 30.56 0.53
CA LYS A 363 6.42 30.79 -0.93
C LYS A 363 7.12 29.65 -1.65
N HIS A 364 7.91 28.85 -0.92
CA HIS A 364 8.79 27.84 -1.48
C HIS A 364 8.46 26.41 -1.03
N LEU A 365 7.73 26.25 0.06
CA LEU A 365 7.37 24.95 0.62
C LEU A 365 6.01 25.03 1.32
N ASP A 366 5.19 24.00 1.17
CA ASP A 366 4.06 23.76 2.07
C ASP A 366 4.58 23.28 3.43
N THR A 367 4.78 24.22 4.36
CA THR A 367 5.48 23.94 5.62
C THR A 367 4.62 23.09 6.56
N GLU A 368 3.29 23.17 6.42
CA GLU A 368 2.35 22.36 7.17
C GLU A 368 2.44 20.88 6.76
N ILE A 369 2.36 20.59 5.45
CA ILE A 369 2.50 19.22 4.95
C ILE A 369 3.86 18.65 5.35
N PHE A 370 4.93 19.41 5.17
CA PHE A 370 6.27 18.96 5.52
C PHE A 370 6.41 18.69 7.02
N THR A 371 5.90 19.58 7.89
CA THR A 371 5.95 19.41 9.34
C THR A 371 5.22 18.15 9.79
N ARG A 372 4.01 17.89 9.26
CA ARG A 372 3.25 16.67 9.55
C ARG A 372 3.97 15.41 9.05
N ALA A 373 4.55 15.46 7.85
CA ALA A 373 5.31 14.35 7.29
C ALA A 373 6.53 14.00 8.15
N MET A 374 7.34 14.98 8.57
CA MET A 374 8.50 14.76 9.42
C MET A 374 8.12 14.25 10.82
N ALA A 375 6.96 14.67 11.35
CA ALA A 375 6.45 14.14 12.61
C ALA A 375 6.09 12.65 12.48
N VAL A 376 5.41 12.26 11.39
CA VAL A 376 5.05 10.85 11.15
C VAL A 376 6.27 9.99 10.82
N GLU A 377 7.23 10.49 10.03
CA GLU A 377 8.48 9.80 9.76
C GLU A 377 9.23 9.47 11.07
N ASN A 378 9.26 10.44 12.01
CA ASN A 378 9.81 10.23 13.35
C ASN A 378 9.00 9.20 14.16
N LEU A 379 7.67 9.37 14.22
CA LEU A 379 6.78 8.54 15.05
C LEU A 379 6.63 7.11 14.57
N LEU A 380 6.76 6.87 13.26
CA LEU A 380 6.75 5.51 12.70
C LEU A 380 8.17 4.93 12.58
N GLY A 381 9.20 5.68 12.97
CA GLY A 381 10.60 5.25 12.86
C GLY A 381 10.97 4.84 11.45
N PHE A 382 10.53 5.62 10.46
CA PHE A 382 10.65 5.26 9.06
C PHE A 382 12.13 5.28 8.64
N SER A 383 12.72 4.09 8.54
CA SER A 383 14.17 3.94 8.56
C SER A 383 14.84 4.06 7.20
N ASP A 384 14.06 4.10 6.12
CA ASP A 384 14.53 4.30 4.75
C ASP A 384 14.04 5.61 4.12
N ALA A 385 13.61 6.55 4.95
CA ALA A 385 12.99 7.80 4.50
C ALA A 385 13.98 8.96 4.33
N TYR A 386 13.47 10.15 4.04
CA TYR A 386 14.29 11.35 3.79
C TYR A 386 15.24 11.69 4.93
N MET A 387 14.75 11.77 6.18
CA MET A 387 15.62 12.03 7.34
C MET A 387 16.62 10.89 7.52
N THR A 388 16.19 9.64 7.48
CA THR A 388 17.08 8.53 7.84
C THR A 388 18.10 8.19 6.74
N LEU A 389 17.67 7.96 5.49
CA LEU A 389 18.50 7.44 4.39
C LEU A 389 18.44 8.21 3.08
N LEU A 390 17.77 9.37 3.01
CA LEU A 390 17.69 10.21 1.80
C LEU A 390 16.84 9.60 0.68
N ASP A 391 16.02 8.60 0.98
CA ASP A 391 15.18 7.90 0.01
C ASP A 391 13.68 8.03 0.32
N ASN A 392 12.86 7.40 -0.52
CA ASN A 392 11.45 7.15 -0.31
C ASN A 392 10.62 8.41 -0.06
N PHE A 393 10.96 9.46 -0.79
CA PHE A 393 10.20 10.70 -0.82
C PHE A 393 10.12 11.28 -2.22
N TYR A 394 9.15 12.17 -2.37
CA TYR A 394 9.00 13.01 -3.52
C TYR A 394 8.86 14.47 -3.11
N VAL A 395 9.29 15.36 -3.99
CA VAL A 395 8.94 16.79 -3.92
C VAL A 395 8.25 17.20 -5.21
N TYR A 396 7.07 17.79 -5.08
CA TYR A 396 6.23 18.21 -6.18
C TYR A 396 6.24 19.73 -6.31
N ASN A 397 6.68 20.26 -7.44
CA ASN A 397 6.56 21.68 -7.76
C ASN A 397 5.09 21.96 -8.15
N ASP A 398 4.34 22.63 -7.28
CA ASP A 398 2.91 22.87 -7.46
C ASP A 398 2.65 23.75 -8.69
N PRO A 399 1.96 23.26 -9.75
CA PRO A 399 1.68 24.06 -10.93
C PRO A 399 0.70 25.21 -10.66
N LYS A 400 -0.06 25.16 -9.55
CA LYS A 400 -0.94 26.27 -9.11
C LYS A 400 -0.13 27.40 -8.45
N ASN A 401 1.03 27.09 -7.89
CA ASN A 401 1.94 28.04 -7.23
C ASN A 401 3.42 27.69 -7.57
N PRO A 402 3.87 27.96 -8.82
CA PRO A 402 5.20 27.55 -9.26
C PRO A 402 6.32 28.03 -8.34
N GLY A 403 7.20 27.11 -7.95
CA GLY A 403 8.28 27.35 -6.98
C GLY A 403 7.91 26.99 -5.54
N ARG A 404 6.64 26.72 -5.23
CA ARG A 404 6.19 26.19 -3.94
C ARG A 404 6.10 24.66 -3.99
N TYR A 405 6.91 24.00 -3.17
CA TYR A 405 7.03 22.54 -3.15
C TYR A 405 6.10 21.87 -2.15
N ILE A 406 5.65 20.68 -2.48
CA ILE A 406 4.90 19.78 -1.60
C ILE A 406 5.70 18.51 -1.40
N TYR A 407 5.99 18.19 -0.14
CA TYR A 407 6.67 16.96 0.25
C TYR A 407 5.68 15.79 0.32
N ILE A 408 6.05 14.64 -0.23
CA ILE A 408 5.20 13.46 -0.32
C ILE A 408 6.01 12.23 0.13
N PRO A 409 5.66 11.58 1.25
CA PRO A 409 6.27 10.30 1.64
C PRO A 409 5.89 9.17 0.68
N ALA A 410 6.79 8.21 0.49
CA ALA A 410 6.55 7.03 -0.35
C ALA A 410 7.19 5.77 0.27
N ASP A 411 6.95 4.60 -0.32
CA ASP A 411 7.54 3.29 0.02
C ASP A 411 7.66 3.00 1.54
N LEU A 412 6.52 2.98 2.24
CA LEU A 412 6.45 2.93 3.70
C LEU A 412 6.69 1.54 4.31
N ASP A 413 7.42 0.66 3.63
CA ASP A 413 7.61 -0.74 4.04
C ASP A 413 8.58 -0.89 5.22
N THR A 414 9.59 -0.02 5.33
CA THR A 414 10.58 -0.02 6.42
C THR A 414 10.19 0.87 7.60
N THR A 415 8.91 0.79 7.98
CA THR A 415 8.32 1.52 9.11
C THR A 415 8.04 0.59 10.29
N ILE A 416 7.67 1.17 11.44
CA ILE A 416 7.11 0.49 12.61
C ILE A 416 7.96 -0.72 13.03
N GLY A 417 9.21 -0.43 13.36
CA GLY A 417 10.12 -1.40 13.93
C GLY A 417 10.99 -2.16 12.94
N ILE A 418 10.80 -2.05 11.61
CA ILE A 418 11.83 -2.49 10.65
C ILE A 418 12.93 -1.43 10.61
N ALA A 419 14.15 -1.80 11.03
CA ALA A 419 15.18 -0.84 11.36
C ALA A 419 16.42 -0.96 10.47
N LEU A 420 16.54 -0.05 9.50
CA LEU A 420 17.75 0.19 8.73
C LEU A 420 18.82 1.01 9.50
N TYR A 421 18.45 1.54 10.66
CA TYR A 421 19.32 2.17 11.65
C TYR A 421 19.25 1.43 12.98
N GLU A 422 20.13 1.74 13.92
CA GLU A 422 20.02 1.29 15.30
C GLU A 422 18.64 1.66 15.87
N LEU A 423 17.91 0.65 16.34
CA LEU A 423 16.53 0.76 16.77
C LEU A 423 16.34 1.79 17.91
N ASP A 424 17.34 1.96 18.78
CA ASP A 424 17.29 2.92 19.88
C ASP A 424 17.15 4.38 19.39
N TYR A 425 17.75 4.74 18.25
CA TYR A 425 17.55 6.06 17.66
C TYR A 425 16.13 6.23 17.12
N LEU A 426 15.59 5.20 16.46
CA LEU A 426 14.23 5.21 15.92
C LEU A 426 13.18 5.25 17.04
N LEU A 427 13.44 4.58 18.16
CA LEU A 427 12.58 4.54 19.34
C LEU A 427 12.73 5.76 20.26
N SER A 428 13.76 6.59 20.09
CA SER A 428 13.99 7.76 20.95
C SER A 428 12.76 8.66 21.03
N GLY A 429 12.44 9.12 22.24
CA GLY A 429 11.42 10.14 22.47
C GLY A 429 11.94 11.58 22.28
N ASP A 430 13.25 11.76 22.34
CA ASP A 430 13.90 13.00 21.96
C ASP A 430 13.92 13.06 20.43
N TYR A 431 13.09 13.93 19.86
CA TYR A 431 12.91 14.07 18.42
C TYR A 431 14.21 14.44 17.70
N SER A 432 15.09 15.18 18.36
CA SER A 432 16.34 15.68 17.80
C SER A 432 17.37 14.56 17.58
N LYS A 433 17.16 13.41 18.22
CA LYS A 433 17.97 12.19 18.03
C LYS A 433 17.51 11.33 16.87
N HIS A 434 16.35 11.59 16.26
CA HIS A 434 15.95 10.82 15.09
C HIS A 434 17.01 10.99 14.00
N PRO A 435 17.47 9.90 13.35
CA PRO A 435 18.55 9.98 12.38
C PRO A 435 18.26 11.02 11.30
N GLY A 436 19.22 11.91 11.10
CA GLY A 436 19.13 12.95 10.08
C GLY A 436 18.33 14.20 10.43
N PHE A 437 17.58 14.26 11.53
CA PHE A 437 16.76 15.44 11.89
C PHE A 437 17.57 16.74 11.85
N ASN A 438 18.75 16.76 12.47
CA ASN A 438 19.66 17.91 12.50
C ASN A 438 20.68 17.94 11.34
N LEU A 439 20.67 16.94 10.46
CA LEU A 439 21.65 16.78 9.38
C LEU A 439 21.08 17.14 8.02
N ARG A 440 19.80 16.83 7.75
CA ARG A 440 19.23 17.07 6.43
C ARG A 440 19.06 18.56 6.18
N PRO A 441 19.48 19.08 5.00
CA PRO A 441 19.34 20.48 4.65
C PRO A 441 17.97 21.05 4.97
N LEU A 442 16.89 20.38 4.53
CA LEU A 442 15.56 20.93 4.70
C LEU A 442 15.09 20.93 6.16
N THR A 443 15.23 19.81 6.89
CA THR A 443 14.80 19.74 8.30
C THR A 443 15.63 20.67 9.18
N SER A 444 16.96 20.65 9.03
CA SER A 444 17.87 21.46 9.84
C SER A 444 17.66 22.96 9.63
N LYS A 445 17.39 23.38 8.39
CA LYS A 445 17.14 24.78 8.06
C LYS A 445 15.77 25.26 8.51
N LEU A 446 14.71 24.51 8.19
CA LEU A 446 13.34 24.89 8.55
C LEU A 446 13.17 24.95 10.07
N PHE A 447 13.60 23.91 10.79
CA PHE A 447 13.45 23.83 12.24
C PHE A 447 14.56 24.55 13.03
N SER A 448 15.43 25.31 12.35
CA SER A 448 16.26 26.33 13.01
C SER A 448 15.46 27.59 13.35
N ASN A 449 14.32 27.81 12.70
CA ASN A 449 13.36 28.84 13.08
C ASN A 449 12.52 28.35 14.26
N GLN A 450 12.52 29.09 15.37
CA GLN A 450 11.85 28.67 16.61
C GLN A 450 10.35 28.47 16.46
N ILE A 451 9.66 29.30 15.67
CA ILE A 451 8.21 29.18 15.44
C ILE A 451 7.90 27.84 14.74
N MET A 452 8.70 27.48 13.73
CA MET A 452 8.55 26.21 13.02
C MET A 452 8.89 25.01 13.91
N LEU A 453 9.93 25.13 14.74
CA LEU A 453 10.32 24.07 15.66
C LEU A 453 9.26 23.85 16.75
N ASP A 454 8.69 24.91 17.31
CA ASP A 454 7.62 24.81 18.30
C ASP A 454 6.38 24.16 17.69
N HIS A 455 6.05 24.52 16.44
CA HIS A 455 4.96 23.90 15.70
C HIS A 455 5.21 22.40 15.45
N TYR A 456 6.41 22.02 15.00
CA TYR A 456 6.79 20.62 14.83
C TYR A 456 6.63 19.81 16.12
N GLN A 457 7.13 20.32 17.24
CA GLN A 457 7.02 19.65 18.53
C GLN A 457 5.55 19.51 18.98
N HIS A 458 4.73 20.54 18.73
CA HIS A 458 3.31 20.48 19.00
C HIS A 458 2.61 19.39 18.17
N VAL A 459 2.89 19.34 16.86
CA VAL A 459 2.35 18.30 15.95
C VAL A 459 2.79 16.91 16.40
N LEU A 460 4.07 16.72 16.74
CA LEU A 460 4.62 15.44 17.19
C LEU A 460 3.92 14.94 18.47
N LEU A 461 3.78 15.80 19.47
CA LEU A 461 3.09 15.47 20.73
C LEU A 461 1.61 15.19 20.48
N ASN A 462 0.94 16.03 19.70
CA ASN A 462 -0.48 15.88 19.40
C ASN A 462 -0.78 14.57 18.67
N LEU A 463 0.00 14.23 17.64
CA LEU A 463 -0.12 12.96 16.93
C LEU A 463 0.17 11.75 17.83
N THR A 464 1.13 11.86 18.75
CA THR A 464 1.38 10.79 19.74
C THR A 464 0.15 10.57 20.63
N GLN A 465 -0.43 11.64 21.16
CA GLN A 465 -1.57 11.57 22.08
C GLN A 465 -2.86 11.10 21.41
N GLN A 466 -3.12 11.53 20.17
CA GLN A 466 -4.40 11.26 19.50
C GLN A 466 -4.37 10.06 18.55
N LEU A 467 -3.23 9.77 17.92
CA LEU A 467 -3.15 8.82 16.81
C LEU A 467 -2.16 7.68 17.03
N ILE A 468 -0.89 7.99 17.27
CA ILE A 468 0.20 7.00 17.31
C ILE A 468 0.43 6.57 18.76
N ASN A 469 -0.51 5.78 19.27
CA ASN A 469 -0.45 5.16 20.59
C ASN A 469 -1.27 3.85 20.63
N PRO A 470 -1.06 2.98 21.63
CA PRO A 470 -1.77 1.70 21.73
C PRO A 470 -3.30 1.81 21.69
N THR A 471 -3.87 2.80 22.38
CA THR A 471 -5.33 2.96 22.51
C THR A 471 -5.99 3.19 21.16
N THR A 472 -5.36 3.98 20.29
CA THR A 472 -5.88 4.29 18.96
C THR A 472 -5.46 3.27 17.90
N MET A 473 -4.19 2.86 17.88
CA MET A 473 -3.67 2.01 16.79
C MET A 473 -4.03 0.53 16.95
N TYR A 474 -4.09 -0.01 18.17
CA TYR A 474 -4.31 -1.46 18.32
C TYR A 474 -5.69 -1.90 17.80
N PRO A 475 -6.81 -1.21 18.08
CA PRO A 475 -8.11 -1.58 17.53
C PRO A 475 -8.13 -1.56 15.99
N PHE A 476 -7.46 -0.57 15.38
CA PHE A 476 -7.28 -0.52 13.92
C PHE A 476 -6.52 -1.75 13.42
N ILE A 477 -5.32 -1.99 13.95
CA ILE A 477 -4.45 -3.11 13.58
C ILE A 477 -5.16 -4.45 13.75
N ASP A 478 -5.82 -4.67 14.89
CA ASP A 478 -6.51 -5.93 15.18
C ASP A 478 -7.66 -6.18 14.21
N SER A 479 -8.38 -5.12 13.80
CA SER A 479 -9.43 -5.24 12.79
C SER A 479 -8.89 -5.57 11.40
N VAL A 480 -7.75 -5.00 11.00
CA VAL A 480 -7.06 -5.32 9.75
C VAL A 480 -6.52 -6.75 9.77
N VAL A 481 -5.86 -7.16 10.86
CA VAL A 481 -5.35 -8.52 11.05
C VAL A 481 -6.48 -9.54 10.94
N LYS A 482 -7.60 -9.30 11.63
CA LYS A 482 -8.78 -10.16 11.54
C LYS A 482 -9.29 -10.30 10.10
N MET A 483 -9.20 -9.25 9.31
CA MET A 483 -9.59 -9.28 7.89
C MET A 483 -8.65 -10.13 7.05
N ILE A 484 -7.34 -9.97 7.21
CA ILE A 484 -6.35 -10.61 6.31
C ILE A 484 -5.84 -11.96 6.80
N TYR A 485 -6.18 -12.41 8.00
CA TYR A 485 -5.57 -13.61 8.61
C TYR A 485 -5.67 -14.86 7.73
N THR A 486 -6.86 -15.16 7.21
CA THR A 486 -7.07 -16.32 6.31
C THR A 486 -6.32 -16.18 5.00
N ASP A 487 -6.11 -14.95 4.54
CA ASP A 487 -5.37 -14.65 3.32
C ASP A 487 -3.86 -14.81 3.53
N ILE A 488 -3.35 -14.49 4.72
CA ILE A 488 -1.95 -14.73 5.12
C ILE A 488 -1.67 -16.22 5.20
N GLU A 489 -2.55 -16.99 5.85
CA GLU A 489 -2.39 -18.45 5.93
C GLU A 489 -2.34 -19.06 4.53
N TRP A 490 -3.25 -18.64 3.64
CA TRP A 490 -3.25 -19.06 2.24
C TRP A 490 -1.97 -18.64 1.52
N ASP A 491 -1.56 -17.38 1.61
CA ASP A 491 -0.38 -16.83 0.95
C ASP A 491 0.91 -17.57 1.32
N GLN A 492 1.08 -17.89 2.61
CA GLN A 492 2.25 -18.61 3.13
C GLN A 492 2.36 -20.06 2.61
N THR A 493 1.28 -20.64 2.07
CA THR A 493 1.34 -21.96 1.42
C THR A 493 1.83 -21.91 -0.02
N LEU A 494 1.87 -20.73 -0.64
CA LEU A 494 2.15 -20.59 -2.06
C LEU A 494 3.65 -20.53 -2.33
N PRO A 495 4.15 -21.16 -3.40
CA PRO A 495 5.52 -20.99 -3.83
C PRO A 495 5.71 -19.56 -4.38
N GLY A 496 6.82 -18.93 -4.00
CA GLY A 496 7.26 -17.68 -4.62
C GLY A 496 7.49 -17.86 -6.13
N MET A 497 7.21 -16.80 -6.90
CA MET A 497 7.45 -16.81 -8.35
C MET A 497 8.89 -16.44 -8.72
N GLY A 498 9.65 -15.87 -7.78
CA GLY A 498 11.04 -15.53 -7.96
C GLY A 498 11.95 -16.76 -7.94
N THR A 499 12.92 -16.81 -8.85
CA THR A 499 13.88 -17.89 -9.02
C THR A 499 15.30 -17.51 -8.62
N PHE A 500 15.57 -16.24 -8.29
CA PHE A 500 16.89 -15.83 -7.83
C PHE A 500 17.23 -16.50 -6.51
N GLN A 501 18.38 -17.15 -6.48
CA GLN A 501 18.97 -17.64 -5.24
C GLN A 501 20.01 -16.62 -4.80
N LEU A 502 19.78 -16.01 -3.64
CA LEU A 502 20.79 -15.17 -3.02
C LEU A 502 22.07 -16.01 -2.86
N PRO A 503 23.22 -15.56 -3.39
CA PRO A 503 24.50 -16.19 -3.02
C PRO A 503 24.65 -16.12 -1.51
N ASN A 504 25.26 -17.15 -0.91
CA ASN A 504 25.36 -17.32 0.54
C ASN A 504 25.80 -16.01 1.23
N MET A 505 24.94 -15.47 2.11
CA MET A 505 24.95 -14.06 2.53
C MET A 505 26.00 -13.69 3.58
N ASP A 506 26.90 -14.59 3.97
CA ASP A 506 27.92 -14.33 5.00
C ASP A 506 28.90 -13.19 4.64
N ASN A 507 28.88 -12.67 3.40
CA ASN A 507 29.81 -11.63 2.92
C ASN A 507 29.16 -10.50 2.09
N MET A 508 27.83 -10.32 2.11
CA MET A 508 27.19 -9.24 1.33
C MET A 508 26.88 -8.03 2.21
N ASP A 509 27.61 -6.94 1.97
CA ASP A 509 27.31 -5.59 2.46
C ASP A 509 26.00 -5.10 1.80
N PRO A 510 24.93 -4.85 2.57
CA PRO A 510 23.65 -4.42 2.02
C PRO A 510 23.62 -2.92 1.66
N GLY A 511 24.76 -2.23 1.74
CA GLY A 511 25.04 -1.05 0.93
C GLY A 511 25.20 -1.32 -0.57
N ALA A 512 25.12 -2.59 -1.02
CA ALA A 512 25.23 -3.00 -2.43
C ALA A 512 24.02 -2.63 -3.32
N GLY A 513 23.42 -1.47 -3.07
CA GLY A 513 22.81 -0.63 -4.10
C GLY A 513 23.84 0.11 -4.97
N GLY A 514 25.10 -0.29 -4.93
CA GLY A 514 26.14 0.09 -5.88
C GLY A 514 26.87 -1.18 -6.31
N ASP A 515 27.04 -1.33 -7.60
CA ASP A 515 27.80 -2.36 -8.29
C ASP A 515 29.04 -2.71 -7.46
N GLY A 516 29.13 -3.96 -6.98
CA GLY A 516 29.96 -4.39 -5.84
C GLY A 516 31.47 -4.21 -5.98
N ASN A 517 31.95 -2.97 -6.07
CA ASN A 517 33.36 -2.63 -6.12
C ASN A 517 33.65 -1.17 -5.72
N SER A 518 33.16 -0.73 -4.57
CA SER A 518 33.59 0.55 -3.99
C SER A 518 33.85 0.43 -2.49
N THR A 519 35.13 0.38 -2.11
CA THR A 519 35.63 0.53 -0.74
C THR A 519 35.78 2.01 -0.35
N THR A 520 34.97 2.90 -0.90
CA THR A 520 34.98 4.31 -0.47
C THR A 520 34.21 4.43 0.84
N SER A 521 34.92 4.78 1.91
CA SER A 521 34.34 5.28 3.15
C SER A 521 33.28 6.34 2.83
N PHE A 522 32.01 6.02 3.07
CA PHE A 522 30.94 6.99 2.97
C PHE A 522 31.30 8.20 3.87
N PRO A 523 31.22 9.45 3.38
CA PRO A 523 31.27 10.63 4.25
C PRO A 523 30.22 10.53 5.38
N PRO A 524 30.20 11.41 6.39
CA PRO A 524 29.23 11.37 7.49
C PRO A 524 27.81 11.80 7.04
N ILE A 525 27.35 11.28 5.90
CA ILE A 525 26.02 11.46 5.29
C ILE A 525 25.00 10.64 6.07
N PHE A 526 25.42 9.50 6.61
CA PHE A 526 24.64 8.72 7.54
C PHE A 526 25.03 9.16 8.95
N GLY A 527 24.05 9.61 9.72
CA GLY A 527 24.24 10.02 11.10
C GLY A 527 24.71 8.85 11.98
N PRO A 528 24.95 9.09 13.28
CA PRO A 528 25.30 8.02 14.20
C PRO A 528 24.19 6.95 14.26
N GLY A 529 24.58 5.69 14.42
CA GLY A 529 23.66 4.55 14.46
C GLY A 529 23.37 3.89 13.11
N PHE A 530 24.05 4.30 12.02
CA PHE A 530 23.96 3.59 10.75
C PHE A 530 24.53 2.18 10.90
N ARG A 531 23.77 1.19 10.43
CA ARG A 531 24.11 -0.21 10.61
C ARG A 531 24.93 -0.74 9.44
N THR A 532 25.95 -1.53 9.75
CA THR A 532 26.78 -2.23 8.77
C THR A 532 26.65 -3.75 8.85
N ASN A 533 26.07 -4.27 9.94
CA ASN A 533 25.72 -5.68 10.09
C ASN A 533 24.19 -5.85 10.09
N TRP A 534 23.70 -6.72 9.23
CA TRP A 534 22.30 -6.88 8.85
C TRP A 534 21.80 -8.31 9.07
N SER A 535 22.46 -9.03 9.98
CA SER A 535 22.04 -10.36 10.43
C SER A 535 20.71 -10.30 11.17
N ASP A 536 19.67 -10.93 10.61
CA ASP A 536 18.32 -10.93 11.16
C ASP A 536 17.90 -12.35 11.58
N VAL A 537 17.18 -12.43 12.71
CA VAL A 537 16.49 -13.65 13.12
C VAL A 537 15.19 -13.73 12.31
N PRO A 538 14.91 -14.83 11.57
CA PRO A 538 13.64 -15.00 10.88
C PRO A 538 12.45 -14.89 11.85
N GLN A 539 11.39 -14.22 11.41
CA GLN A 539 10.28 -13.83 12.28
C GLN A 539 8.99 -14.53 11.84
N THR A 540 8.16 -14.88 12.80
CA THR A 540 6.81 -15.37 12.54
C THR A 540 5.85 -14.18 12.42
N PHE A 541 4.65 -14.43 11.89
CA PHE A 541 3.58 -13.43 11.88
C PHE A 541 3.31 -12.90 13.30
N ASP A 542 3.13 -13.80 14.27
CA ASP A 542 2.79 -13.42 15.64
C ASP A 542 3.94 -12.69 16.35
N SER A 543 5.20 -13.13 16.19
CA SER A 543 6.34 -12.43 16.79
C SER A 543 6.54 -11.04 16.17
N SER A 544 6.29 -10.89 14.86
CA SER A 544 6.38 -9.60 14.18
C SER A 544 5.23 -8.65 14.51
N LEU A 545 4.06 -9.17 14.86
CA LEU A 545 2.89 -8.37 15.24
C LEU A 545 2.91 -7.98 16.72
N ASN A 546 3.06 -8.95 17.61
CA ASN A 546 2.85 -8.82 19.06
C ASN A 546 4.15 -8.86 19.89
N GLY A 547 5.23 -9.43 19.33
CA GLY A 547 6.51 -9.59 20.01
C GLY A 547 6.55 -10.77 21.00
N PRO A 548 7.71 -11.03 21.63
CA PRO A 548 9.01 -10.41 21.34
C PRO A 548 9.61 -10.94 20.02
N THR A 549 10.39 -10.11 19.33
CA THR A 549 11.10 -10.49 18.09
C THR A 549 12.47 -11.12 18.34
N ASN A 550 13.08 -10.86 19.50
CA ASN A 550 14.48 -11.18 19.82
C ASN A 550 15.48 -10.71 18.74
N SER A 551 15.10 -9.68 17.97
CA SER A 551 15.92 -9.10 16.91
C SER A 551 16.49 -7.75 17.34
N THR A 552 17.71 -7.44 16.89
CA THR A 552 18.31 -6.10 17.03
C THR A 552 17.87 -5.15 15.91
N THR A 553 17.11 -5.66 14.94
CA THR A 553 16.86 -5.06 13.63
C THR A 553 15.37 -4.93 13.34
N MET A 554 14.57 -5.62 14.15
CA MET A 554 13.14 -5.65 14.05
C MET A 554 12.50 -5.57 15.43
N GLU A 555 11.57 -4.64 15.61
CA GLU A 555 10.61 -4.62 16.72
C GLU A 555 9.23 -5.02 16.20
N SER A 556 8.44 -5.64 17.07
CA SER A 556 7.06 -5.97 16.76
C SER A 556 6.22 -4.72 16.48
N VAL A 557 5.20 -4.82 15.63
CA VAL A 557 4.35 -3.66 15.26
C VAL A 557 3.77 -3.01 16.52
N LYS A 558 3.15 -3.80 17.40
CA LYS A 558 2.57 -3.30 18.65
C LYS A 558 3.63 -2.81 19.64
N GLY A 559 4.73 -3.56 19.79
CA GLY A 559 5.83 -3.19 20.66
C GLY A 559 6.45 -1.84 20.29
N PHE A 560 6.67 -1.59 19.00
CA PHE A 560 7.22 -0.33 18.50
C PHE A 560 6.30 0.84 18.84
N ILE A 561 5.00 0.73 18.52
CA ILE A 561 4.01 1.78 18.79
C ILE A 561 3.95 2.10 20.29
N ALA A 562 3.88 1.08 21.15
CA ALA A 562 3.85 1.28 22.60
C ALA A 562 5.11 1.96 23.13
N ARG A 563 6.29 1.48 22.73
CA ARG A 563 7.57 2.01 23.21
C ARG A 563 7.81 3.42 22.69
N LYS A 564 7.59 3.67 21.39
CA LYS A 564 7.80 4.98 20.77
C LYS A 564 6.90 6.04 21.39
N SER A 565 5.60 5.77 21.50
CA SER A 565 4.64 6.71 22.11
C SER A 565 4.97 7.00 23.57
N ALA A 566 5.30 5.97 24.37
CA ALA A 566 5.71 6.16 25.76
C ALA A 566 7.00 6.99 25.88
N ASN A 567 7.98 6.76 25.02
CA ASN A 567 9.24 7.53 25.01
C ASN A 567 9.01 9.00 24.69
N ILE A 568 8.17 9.30 23.69
CA ILE A 568 7.82 10.69 23.31
C ILE A 568 7.12 11.40 24.47
N LEU A 569 6.11 10.76 25.08
CA LEU A 569 5.41 11.33 26.24
C LEU A 569 6.36 11.55 27.42
N ALA A 570 7.30 10.63 27.66
CA ALA A 570 8.30 10.77 28.72
C ALA A 570 9.30 11.92 28.45
N PHE A 571 9.61 12.21 27.19
CA PHE A 571 10.43 13.36 26.81
C PHE A 571 9.72 14.68 27.11
N TYR A 572 8.47 14.84 26.66
CA TYR A 572 7.68 16.06 26.88
C TYR A 572 7.16 16.24 28.30
N ASN A 573 7.16 15.21 29.16
CA ASN A 573 6.83 15.37 30.57
C ASN A 573 8.02 15.84 31.43
N LYS A 574 9.24 15.81 30.91
CA LYS A 574 10.47 16.22 31.62
C LYS A 574 10.85 17.68 31.35
N HIS A 575 10.27 18.29 30.33
CA HIS A 575 10.52 19.63 29.82
C HIS A 575 9.20 20.40 29.80
#